data_AF-A0A849DJT2-F1
#
_entry.id   AF-A0A849DJT2-F1
#
_cell.length_a   1.000
_cell.length_b   1.000
_cell.length_c   1.000
_cell.angle_alpha   90.00
_cell.angle_beta   90.00
_cell.angle_gamma   90.00
#
_symmetry.space_group_name_H-M   'P 1'
#
loop_
_entity.id
_entity.type
_entity.pdbx_description
1 polymer ?
#
loop_
_entity_poly.entity_id
_entity_poly.type
_entity_poly.pdbx_seq_one_letter_code
_entity_poly.pdbx_strand_id
1 'polypeptide(L)'
;MNTDPEVPAGWVRLLAESCRPAAPRLALAVAAGIAASGASIGLMATSAWLISRAATHPPVLHLMVAIVAVRAFGLSRGVFRYAERLLGHDVALRVLGDLRVRTYRRLARLAPAGLRGHRRGDLVARFVSDVDAVLDVLVRVVLPYGVALGVAVGSVALVAGLLPVAGLALAGALVTVAIGVPAAQAAGARRADARLAPL
;
A
#
# COMPACT_ATOMS: atom_id res chain seq x y z
N MET A 1 -22.02 -11.66 -21.27
CA MET A 1 -21.37 -10.48 -20.68
C MET A 1 -21.25 -10.75 -19.19
N ASN A 2 -20.23 -11.51 -18.78
CA ASN A 2 -19.97 -11.86 -17.38
C ASN A 2 -18.53 -11.40 -17.09
N THR A 3 -18.38 -10.40 -16.21
CA THR A 3 -17.10 -9.80 -15.84
C THR A 3 -16.84 -10.09 -14.37
N ASP A 4 -16.62 -11.37 -14.06
CA ASP A 4 -15.91 -11.75 -12.85
C ASP A 4 -14.46 -12.03 -13.26
N PRO A 5 -13.47 -11.25 -12.77
CA PRO A 5 -12.08 -11.57 -12.97
C PRO A 5 -11.75 -12.73 -12.01
N GLU A 6 -12.09 -13.95 -12.40
CA GLU A 6 -11.59 -15.14 -11.73
C GLU A 6 -10.09 -15.20 -11.96
N VAL A 7 -9.32 -14.57 -11.08
CA VAL A 7 -7.86 -14.62 -11.09
C VAL A 7 -7.46 -16.08 -10.92
N PRO A 8 -6.98 -16.78 -11.96
CA PRO A 8 -6.67 -18.20 -11.84
C PRO A 8 -5.54 -18.35 -10.82
N ALA A 9 -5.70 -19.23 -9.82
CA ALA A 9 -4.76 -19.43 -8.71
C ALA A 9 -3.28 -19.62 -9.15
N GLY A 10 -3.05 -20.03 -10.40
CA GLY A 10 -1.72 -20.13 -11.01
C GLY A 10 -1.00 -18.78 -11.23
N TRP A 11 -1.73 -17.68 -11.44
CA TRP A 11 -1.13 -16.35 -11.61
C TRP A 11 -0.61 -15.76 -10.32
N VAL A 12 -1.29 -16.01 -9.20
CA VAL A 12 -0.84 -15.60 -7.86
C VAL A 12 0.51 -16.27 -7.52
N ARG A 13 0.68 -17.53 -7.90
CA ARG A 13 1.97 -18.24 -7.78
C ARG A 13 3.06 -17.66 -8.68
N LEU A 14 2.75 -17.39 -9.95
CA LEU A 14 3.70 -16.77 -10.89
C LEU A 14 4.14 -15.38 -10.43
N LEU A 15 3.23 -14.62 -9.81
CA LEU A 15 3.53 -13.33 -9.21
C LEU A 15 4.36 -13.43 -7.96
N ALA A 16 4.04 -14.37 -7.08
CA ALA A 16 4.84 -14.63 -5.88
C ALA A 16 6.28 -15.02 -6.27
N GLU A 17 6.46 -15.81 -7.33
CA GLU A 17 7.78 -16.17 -7.87
C GLU A 17 8.50 -14.99 -8.54
N SER A 18 7.79 -14.13 -9.27
CA SER A 18 8.36 -12.91 -9.86
C SER A 18 8.65 -11.81 -8.83
N CYS A 19 7.91 -11.74 -7.73
CA CYS A 19 8.10 -10.76 -6.67
C CYS A 19 9.16 -11.19 -5.64
N ARG A 20 9.51 -12.48 -5.55
CA ARG A 20 10.58 -13.00 -4.69
C ARG A 20 11.91 -12.23 -4.79
N PRO A 21 12.47 -11.95 -5.98
CA PRO A 21 13.70 -11.16 -6.10
C PRO A 21 13.53 -9.69 -5.68
N ALA A 22 12.30 -9.18 -5.65
CA ALA A 22 11.97 -7.81 -5.23
C ALA A 22 11.56 -7.70 -3.76
N ALA A 23 11.42 -8.81 -3.04
CA ALA A 23 11.04 -8.87 -1.63
C ALA A 23 11.87 -7.98 -0.69
N PRO A 24 13.23 -7.91 -0.77
CA PRO A 24 13.98 -7.04 0.13
C PRO A 24 13.71 -5.55 -0.14
N ARG A 25 13.46 -5.16 -1.40
CA ARG A 25 13.12 -3.78 -1.76
C ARG A 25 11.71 -3.42 -1.33
N LEU A 26 10.77 -4.37 -1.43
CA LEU A 26 9.42 -4.22 -0.90
C LEU A 26 9.44 -4.04 0.62
N ALA A 27 10.23 -4.84 1.33
CA ALA A 27 10.42 -4.71 2.77
C ALA A 27 11.02 -3.36 3.15
N LEU A 28 12.01 -2.86 2.40
CA LEU A 28 12.57 -1.52 2.59
C LEU A 28 11.54 -0.42 2.31
N ALA A 29 10.70 -0.56 1.29
CA ALA A 29 9.62 0.39 0.99
C ALA A 29 8.63 0.46 2.15
N VAL A 30 8.22 -0.70 2.68
CA VAL A 30 7.35 -0.80 3.85
C VAL A 30 8.00 -0.19 5.09
N ALA A 31 9.27 -0.51 5.35
CA ALA A 31 10.02 0.06 6.48
C ALA A 31 10.13 1.59 6.39
N ALA A 32 10.38 2.13 5.20
CA ALA A 32 10.38 3.57 4.95
C ALA A 32 8.99 4.19 5.21
N GLY A 33 7.91 3.53 4.77
CA GLY A 33 6.54 3.97 5.07
C GLY A 33 6.22 3.97 6.56
N ILE A 34 6.67 2.95 7.30
CA ILE A 34 6.54 2.89 8.76
C ILE A 34 7.31 4.04 9.42
N ALA A 35 8.54 4.30 9.00
CA ALA A 35 9.36 5.40 9.51
C ALA A 35 8.73 6.77 9.23
N ALA A 36 8.12 6.97 8.06
CA ALA A 36 7.41 8.20 7.72
C ALA A 36 6.19 8.45 8.63
N SER A 37 5.43 7.40 8.93
CA SER A 37 4.33 7.45 9.88
C SER A 37 4.82 7.69 11.31
N GLY A 38 5.91 7.05 11.72
CA GLY A 38 6.56 7.29 13.01
C GLY A 38 7.00 8.75 13.18
N ALA A 39 7.58 9.35 12.14
CA ALA A 39 7.93 10.77 12.13
C ALA A 39 6.70 11.68 12.25
N SER A 40 5.56 11.28 11.67
CA SER A 40 4.30 12.02 11.78
C SER A 40 3.74 11.97 13.22
N ILE A 41 3.82 10.81 13.88
CA ILE A 41 3.43 10.64 15.28
C ILE A 41 4.36 11.47 16.18
N GLY A 42 5.67 11.40 15.96
CA GLY A 42 6.67 12.19 16.68
C GLY A 42 6.44 13.70 16.53
N LEU A 43 6.08 14.16 15.33
CA LEU A 43 5.68 15.55 15.09
C LEU A 43 4.45 15.93 15.93
N MET A 44 3.40 15.08 15.94
CA MET A 44 2.19 15.36 16.69
C MET A 44 2.43 15.39 18.21
N ALA A 45 3.24 14.46 18.72
CA ALA A 45 3.63 14.42 20.13
C ALA A 45 4.48 15.63 20.53
N THR A 46 5.46 16.01 19.69
CA THR A 46 6.31 17.18 19.94
C THR A 46 5.51 18.47 19.91
N SER A 47 4.55 18.61 18.98
CA SER A 47 3.63 19.75 18.94
C SER A 47 2.75 19.83 20.18
N ALA A 48 2.18 18.70 20.64
CA ALA A 48 1.37 18.68 21.86
C ALA A 48 2.18 19.10 23.10
N TRP A 49 3.41 18.59 23.23
CA TRP A 49 4.33 18.98 24.30
C TRP A 49 4.70 20.46 24.24
N LEU A 50 5.02 20.97 23.04
CA LEU A 50 5.39 22.37 22.82
C LEU A 50 4.25 23.31 23.24
N ILE A 51 3.00 23.00 22.87
CA ILE A 51 1.82 23.80 23.25
C ILE A 51 1.65 23.81 24.77
N SER A 52 1.70 22.63 25.41
CA SER A 52 1.56 22.51 26.86
C SER A 52 2.66 23.26 27.61
N ARG A 53 3.91 23.21 27.12
CA ARG A 53 5.04 23.95 27.70
C ARG A 53 4.98 25.45 27.44
N ALA A 54 4.53 25.88 26.27
CA ALA A 54 4.40 27.31 25.96
C ALA A 54 3.40 28.01 26.90
N ALA A 55 2.36 27.28 27.35
CA ALA A 55 1.37 27.79 28.29
C ALA A 55 1.96 28.17 29.67
N THR A 56 3.09 27.58 30.08
CA THR A 56 3.75 27.93 31.35
C THR A 56 4.71 29.11 31.22
N HIS A 57 4.70 29.83 30.09
CA HIS A 57 5.59 30.96 29.76
C HIS A 57 7.08 30.76 30.11
N PRO A 58 7.73 29.64 29.71
CA PRO A 58 9.15 29.43 29.93
C PRO A 58 10.00 30.31 28.98
N PRO A 59 11.28 30.57 29.32
CA PRO A 59 12.21 31.26 28.43
C PRO A 59 12.36 30.53 27.09
N VAL A 60 12.36 31.27 25.98
CA VAL A 60 12.36 30.74 24.59
C VAL A 60 13.47 29.72 24.32
N LEU A 61 14.60 29.84 25.02
CA LEU A 61 15.73 28.91 24.91
C LEU A 61 15.32 27.44 25.13
N HIS A 62 14.37 27.18 26.04
CA HIS A 62 13.88 25.82 26.33
C HIS A 62 12.96 25.27 25.23
N LEU A 63 12.35 26.15 24.43
CA LEU A 63 11.48 25.79 23.31
C LEU A 63 12.28 25.49 22.03
N MET A 64 13.52 25.96 21.94
CA MET A 64 14.39 25.76 20.77
C MET A 64 14.58 24.29 20.42
N VAL A 65 14.76 23.42 21.43
CA VAL A 65 14.91 21.97 21.22
C VAL A 65 13.67 21.39 20.55
N ALA A 66 12.47 21.79 21.01
CA ALA A 66 11.22 21.32 20.41
C ALA A 66 11.01 21.90 19.00
N ILE A 67 11.38 23.15 18.74
CA ILE A 67 11.31 23.73 17.38
C ILE A 67 12.23 22.96 16.41
N VAL A 68 13.46 22.65 16.81
CA VAL A 68 14.39 21.85 16.00
C VAL A 68 13.86 20.42 15.81
N ALA A 69 13.29 19.81 16.85
CA ALA A 69 12.68 18.49 16.77
C ALA A 69 11.49 18.48 15.79
N VAL A 70 10.59 19.48 15.83
CA VAL A 70 9.48 19.61 14.87
C VAL A 70 10.01 19.68 13.44
N ARG A 71 11.07 20.47 13.18
CA ARG A 71 11.70 20.53 11.85
C ARG A 71 12.30 19.20 11.43
N ALA A 72 13.03 18.54 12.33
CA ALA A 72 13.63 17.24 12.07
C ALA A 72 12.58 16.16 11.76
N PHE A 73 11.49 16.10 12.53
CA PHE A 73 10.37 15.19 12.27
C PHE A 73 9.62 15.53 10.98
N GLY A 74 9.42 16.82 10.69
CA GLY A 74 8.83 17.27 9.44
C GLY A 74 9.65 16.86 8.22
N LEU A 75 10.97 17.06 8.27
CA LEU A 75 11.87 16.74 7.17
C LEU A 75 12.03 15.23 6.98
N SER A 76 12.26 14.49 8.07
CA SER A 76 12.38 13.02 8.04
C SER A 76 11.12 12.36 7.51
N ARG A 77 9.92 12.84 7.89
CA ARG A 77 8.65 12.40 7.30
C ARG A 77 8.65 12.50 5.77
N GLY A 78 9.09 13.64 5.23
CA GLY A 78 9.17 13.86 3.79
C GLY A 78 10.17 12.91 3.11
N VAL A 79 11.37 12.76 3.67
CA VAL A 79 12.42 11.89 3.15
C VAL A 79 11.99 10.43 3.14
N PHE A 80 11.43 9.92 4.23
CA PHE A 80 10.96 8.55 4.32
C PHE A 80 9.79 8.26 3.39
N ARG A 81 8.85 9.21 3.25
CA ARG A 81 7.73 9.08 2.30
C ARG A 81 8.21 9.09 0.85
N TYR A 82 9.26 9.83 0.55
CA TYR A 82 9.91 9.81 -0.76
C TYR A 82 10.60 8.47 -1.02
N ALA A 83 11.37 7.97 -0.05
CA ALA A 83 12.03 6.66 -0.14
C ALA A 83 11.03 5.51 -0.34
N GLU A 84 9.93 5.50 0.42
CA GLU A 84 8.82 4.55 0.25
C GLU A 84 8.30 4.54 -1.19
N ARG A 85 8.01 5.73 -1.74
CA ARG A 85 7.51 5.88 -3.11
C ARG A 85 8.52 5.41 -4.14
N LEU A 86 9.79 5.80 -4.00
CA LEU A 86 10.86 5.45 -4.93
C LEU A 86 11.07 3.93 -4.96
N LEU A 87 11.19 3.30 -3.79
CA LEU A 87 11.37 1.86 -3.67
C LEU A 87 10.15 1.08 -4.17
N GLY A 88 8.94 1.58 -3.90
CA GLY A 88 7.70 1.00 -4.41
C GLY A 88 7.63 1.04 -5.94
N HIS A 89 8.00 2.17 -6.54
CA HIS A 89 7.98 2.33 -7.99
C HIS A 89 9.06 1.48 -8.68
N ASP A 90 10.25 1.41 -8.09
CA ASP A 90 11.33 0.53 -8.54
C ASP A 90 10.92 -0.93 -8.60
N VAL A 91 10.15 -1.41 -7.61
CA VAL A 91 9.61 -2.77 -7.61
C VAL A 91 8.60 -2.93 -8.74
N ALA A 92 7.67 -1.98 -8.89
CA ALA A 92 6.65 -2.01 -9.93
C ALA A 92 7.25 -2.09 -11.35
N LEU A 93 8.24 -1.24 -11.65
CA LEU A 93 8.88 -1.18 -12.97
C LEU A 93 9.64 -2.47 -13.30
N ARG A 94 10.32 -3.08 -12.32
CA ARG A 94 11.03 -4.36 -12.51
C ARG A 94 10.06 -5.51 -12.79
N VAL A 95 8.98 -5.59 -12.01
CA VAL A 95 7.93 -6.60 -12.21
C VAL A 95 7.26 -6.44 -13.59
N LEU A 96 6.98 -5.20 -14.00
CA LEU A 96 6.45 -4.90 -15.33
C LEU A 96 7.41 -5.36 -16.44
N GLY A 97 8.71 -5.11 -16.29
CA GLY A 97 9.73 -5.55 -17.24
C GLY A 97 9.75 -7.06 -17.42
N ASP A 98 9.78 -7.81 -16.31
CA ASP A 98 9.79 -9.28 -16.33
C ASP A 98 8.52 -9.87 -16.95
N LEU A 99 7.36 -9.28 -16.62
CA LEU A 99 6.07 -9.70 -17.16
C LEU A 99 6.01 -9.46 -18.67
N ARG A 100 6.41 -8.27 -19.16
CA ARG A 100 6.46 -7.97 -20.61
C ARG A 100 7.29 -8.99 -21.37
N VAL A 101 8.48 -9.33 -20.85
CA VAL A 101 9.37 -10.29 -21.51
C VAL A 101 8.78 -11.71 -21.51
N ARG A 102 8.19 -12.16 -20.40
CA ARG A 102 7.52 -13.48 -20.32
C ARG A 102 6.34 -13.57 -21.27
N THR A 103 5.53 -12.51 -21.36
CA THR A 103 4.38 -12.41 -22.26
C THR A 103 4.84 -12.48 -23.72
N TYR A 104 5.88 -11.71 -24.09
CA TYR A 104 6.43 -11.74 -25.44
C TYR A 104 6.96 -13.13 -25.83
N ARG A 105 7.71 -13.80 -24.95
CA ARG A 105 8.23 -15.16 -25.21
C ARG A 105 7.14 -16.23 -25.31
N ARG A 106 6.03 -16.10 -24.58
CA ARG A 106 4.88 -17.00 -24.74
C ARG A 106 4.21 -16.77 -26.09
N LEU A 107 4.04 -15.51 -26.46
CA LEU A 107 3.41 -15.14 -27.73
C LEU A 107 4.23 -15.61 -28.95
N ALA A 108 5.54 -15.40 -28.92
CA ALA A 108 6.45 -15.84 -29.98
C ALA A 108 6.43 -17.37 -30.19
N ARG A 109 6.18 -18.16 -29.14
CA ARG A 109 6.08 -19.63 -29.22
C ARG A 109 4.72 -20.15 -29.71
N LEU A 110 3.66 -19.38 -29.56
CA LEU A 110 2.30 -19.73 -30.02
C LEU A 110 2.04 -19.29 -31.48
N ALA A 111 2.81 -18.32 -31.97
CA ALA A 111 2.75 -17.83 -33.35
C ALA A 111 2.88 -18.90 -34.45
N PRO A 112 3.69 -19.98 -34.32
CA PRO A 112 3.88 -20.98 -35.38
C PRO A 112 2.68 -21.93 -35.58
N ALA A 113 1.79 -22.09 -34.59
CA ALA A 113 0.78 -23.16 -34.59
C ALA A 113 -0.57 -22.82 -35.28
N GLY A 114 -0.70 -21.65 -35.93
CA GLY A 114 -1.88 -21.34 -36.75
C GLY A 114 -3.19 -21.19 -35.97
N LEU A 115 -3.36 -20.05 -35.31
CA LEU A 115 -4.65 -19.62 -34.72
C LEU A 115 -5.70 -19.49 -35.84
N ARG A 116 -6.54 -20.51 -36.04
CA ARG A 116 -7.58 -20.60 -37.08
C ARG A 116 -9.03 -20.37 -36.58
N GLY A 117 -9.25 -19.99 -35.31
CA GLY A 117 -10.61 -19.82 -34.78
C GLY A 117 -10.87 -18.64 -33.83
N HIS A 118 -9.84 -17.96 -33.33
CA HIS A 118 -9.98 -16.82 -32.42
C HIS A 118 -9.20 -15.64 -33.01
N ARG A 119 -9.80 -14.43 -33.04
CA ARG A 119 -9.15 -13.22 -33.56
C ARG A 119 -7.81 -13.04 -32.82
N ARG A 120 -6.70 -13.21 -33.54
CA ARG A 120 -5.33 -13.29 -32.99
C ARG A 120 -4.95 -12.11 -32.09
N GLY A 121 -5.57 -10.94 -32.27
CA GLY A 121 -5.35 -9.76 -31.43
C GLY A 121 -6.05 -9.80 -30.06
N ASP A 122 -7.14 -10.55 -29.94
CA ASP A 122 -8.05 -10.46 -28.79
C ASP A 122 -7.55 -11.27 -27.59
N LEU A 123 -6.94 -12.43 -27.87
CA LEU A 123 -6.26 -13.24 -26.84
C LEU A 123 -5.02 -12.53 -26.30
N VAL A 124 -4.27 -11.85 -27.17
CA VAL A 124 -3.07 -11.08 -26.76
C VAL A 124 -3.46 -9.88 -25.92
N ALA A 125 -4.50 -9.16 -26.33
CA ALA A 125 -5.03 -8.02 -25.58
C ALA A 125 -5.54 -8.44 -24.20
N ARG A 126 -6.27 -9.56 -24.08
CA ARG A 126 -6.72 -10.10 -22.79
C ARG A 126 -5.56 -10.49 -21.88
N PHE A 127 -4.58 -11.24 -22.39
CA PHE A 127 -3.42 -11.62 -21.58
C PHE A 127 -2.58 -10.42 -21.12
N VAL A 128 -2.47 -9.36 -21.93
CA VAL A 128 -1.80 -8.12 -21.53
C VAL A 128 -2.63 -7.37 -20.47
N SER A 129 -3.94 -7.28 -20.66
CA SER A 129 -4.85 -6.66 -19.68
C SER A 129 -4.82 -7.36 -18.33
N ASP A 130 -4.76 -8.70 -18.30
CA ASP A 130 -4.70 -9.48 -17.06
C ASP A 130 -3.37 -9.24 -16.32
N VAL A 131 -2.27 -9.10 -17.07
CA VAL A 131 -0.95 -8.77 -16.52
C VAL A 131 -0.92 -7.36 -15.93
N ASP A 132 -1.55 -6.39 -16.60
CA ASP A 132 -1.64 -5.01 -16.12
C ASP A 132 -2.55 -4.92 -14.87
N ALA A 133 -3.66 -5.66 -14.82
CA ALA A 133 -4.53 -5.73 -13.64
C ALA A 133 -3.78 -6.25 -12.40
N VAL A 134 -2.92 -7.24 -12.62
CA VAL A 134 -2.06 -7.80 -11.58
C VAL A 134 -1.03 -6.80 -11.07
N LEU A 135 -0.41 -6.01 -11.95
CA LEU A 135 0.51 -4.94 -11.55
C LEU A 135 -0.22 -3.87 -10.75
N ASP A 136 -1.44 -3.54 -11.14
CA ASP A 136 -2.28 -2.57 -10.45
C ASP A 136 -2.56 -3.01 -9.01
N VAL A 137 -2.87 -4.29 -8.80
CA VAL A 137 -3.04 -4.87 -7.46
C VAL A 137 -1.75 -4.78 -6.63
N LEU A 138 -0.58 -5.05 -7.22
CA LEU A 138 0.69 -4.98 -6.49
C LEU A 138 0.97 -3.55 -5.96
N VAL A 139 0.77 -2.55 -6.81
CA VAL A 139 1.11 -1.15 -6.49
C VAL A 139 0.02 -0.47 -5.67
N ARG A 140 -1.26 -0.73 -5.96
CA ARG A 140 -2.39 -0.05 -5.31
C ARG A 140 -2.98 -0.81 -4.13
N VAL A 141 -2.67 -2.09 -3.97
CA VAL A 141 -3.19 -2.89 -2.86
C VAL A 141 -2.03 -3.37 -1.99
N VAL A 142 -1.12 -4.19 -2.51
CA VAL A 142 -0.11 -4.84 -1.65
C VAL A 142 0.78 -3.82 -0.93
N LEU A 143 1.28 -2.82 -1.67
CA LEU A 143 2.16 -1.80 -1.10
C LEU A 143 1.47 -0.93 -0.02
N PRO A 144 0.33 -0.26 -0.28
CA PRO A 144 -0.33 0.57 0.73
C PRO A 144 -0.89 -0.25 1.89
N TYR A 145 -1.40 -1.46 1.67
CA TYR A 145 -1.89 -2.31 2.76
C TYR A 145 -0.73 -2.82 3.63
N GLY A 146 0.42 -3.16 3.05
CA GLY A 146 1.61 -3.55 3.81
C GLY A 146 2.10 -2.42 4.73
N VAL A 147 2.15 -1.19 4.23
CA VAL A 147 2.49 0.00 5.03
C VAL A 147 1.44 0.23 6.11
N ALA A 148 0.14 0.18 5.77
CA ALA A 148 -0.93 0.38 6.73
C ALA A 148 -0.88 -0.65 7.86
N LEU A 149 -0.64 -1.93 7.54
CA LEU A 149 -0.55 -3.01 8.52
C LEU A 149 0.68 -2.86 9.43
N GLY A 150 1.83 -2.51 8.85
CA GLY A 150 3.04 -2.22 9.62
C GLY A 150 2.87 -1.04 10.59
N VAL A 151 2.22 0.03 10.12
CA VAL A 151 1.92 1.21 10.95
C VAL A 151 0.91 0.87 12.04
N ALA A 152 -0.14 0.11 11.72
CA ALA A 152 -1.15 -0.33 12.68
C ALA A 152 -0.51 -1.18 13.79
N VAL A 153 0.27 -2.20 13.43
CA VAL A 153 0.98 -3.06 14.40
C VAL A 153 1.96 -2.25 15.24
N GLY A 154 2.78 -1.41 14.60
CA GLY A 154 3.74 -0.56 15.31
C GLY A 154 3.08 0.40 16.29
N SER A 155 1.94 1.00 15.90
CA SER A 155 1.19 1.92 16.77
C SER A 155 0.56 1.17 17.95
N VAL A 156 -0.04 0.01 17.72
CA VAL A 156 -0.61 -0.84 18.79
C VAL A 156 0.48 -1.30 19.75
N ALA A 157 1.62 -1.77 19.24
CA ALA A 157 2.74 -2.22 20.06
C ALA A 157 3.30 -1.07 20.93
N LEU A 158 3.46 0.12 20.35
CA LEU A 158 3.91 1.31 21.07
C LEU A 158 2.95 1.66 22.21
N VAL A 159 1.65 1.79 21.91
CA VAL A 159 0.64 2.18 22.91
C VAL A 159 0.48 1.10 23.98
N ALA A 160 0.48 -0.18 23.59
CA ALA A 160 0.41 -1.30 24.52
C ALA A 160 1.62 -1.34 25.47
N GLY A 161 2.81 -0.94 24.99
CA GLY A 161 4.01 -0.83 25.82
C GLY A 161 3.94 0.26 26.90
N LEU A 162 3.15 1.33 26.68
CA LEU A 162 2.87 2.33 27.71
C LEU A 162 1.74 1.86 28.63
N LEU A 163 0.57 1.57 28.05
CA LEU A 163 -0.62 1.08 28.74
C LEU A 163 -1.26 -0.05 27.91
N PRO A 164 -1.19 -1.31 28.37
CA PRO A 164 -1.72 -2.46 27.64
C PRO A 164 -3.20 -2.33 27.26
N VAL A 165 -4.02 -1.78 28.17
CA VAL A 165 -5.46 -1.55 27.97
C VAL A 165 -5.71 -0.56 26.83
N ALA A 166 -4.93 0.52 26.75
CA ALA A 166 -5.05 1.50 25.67
C ALA A 166 -4.63 0.88 24.32
N GLY A 167 -3.63 -0.01 24.33
CA GLY A 167 -3.21 -0.76 23.14
C GLY A 167 -4.32 -1.67 22.60
N LEU A 168 -5.01 -2.39 23.49
CA LEU A 168 -6.15 -3.24 23.12
C LEU A 168 -7.33 -2.41 22.57
N ALA A 169 -7.64 -1.27 23.20
CA ALA A 169 -8.68 -0.37 22.72
C ALA A 169 -8.34 0.16 21.31
N LEU A 170 -7.10 0.55 21.07
CA LEU A 170 -6.63 0.97 19.75
C LEU A 170 -6.70 -0.16 18.72
N ALA A 171 -6.30 -1.38 19.09
CA ALA A 171 -6.39 -2.55 18.21
C ALA A 171 -7.85 -2.84 17.82
N GLY A 172 -8.77 -2.81 18.79
CA GLY A 172 -10.20 -2.95 18.54
C GLY A 172 -10.73 -1.88 17.58
N ALA A 173 -10.38 -0.61 17.83
CA ALA A 173 -10.76 0.49 16.94
C ALA A 173 -10.23 0.29 15.51
N LEU A 174 -8.96 -0.10 15.36
CA LEU A 174 -8.38 -0.36 14.04
C LEU A 174 -9.07 -1.52 13.31
N VAL A 175 -9.38 -2.62 14.01
CA VAL A 175 -10.10 -3.76 13.43
C VAL A 175 -11.51 -3.36 12.99
N THR A 176 -12.23 -2.61 13.83
CA THR A 176 -13.58 -2.15 13.48
C THR A 176 -13.57 -1.25 12.25
N VAL A 177 -12.59 -0.37 12.10
CA VAL A 177 -12.45 0.48 10.91
C VAL A 177 -12.02 -0.35 9.70
N ALA A 178 -11.07 -1.27 9.87
CA ALA A 178 -10.55 -2.13 8.79
C ALA A 178 -11.63 -3.02 8.18
N ILE A 179 -12.62 -3.44 8.96
CA ILE A 179 -13.76 -4.24 8.48
C ILE A 179 -14.93 -3.33 8.07
N GLY A 180 -15.22 -2.32 8.88
CA GLY A 180 -16.37 -1.43 8.70
C GLY A 180 -16.29 -0.59 7.43
N VAL A 181 -15.11 -0.06 7.08
CA VAL A 181 -14.95 0.76 5.86
C VAL A 181 -15.16 -0.07 4.60
N PRO A 182 -14.49 -1.21 4.36
CA PRO A 182 -14.76 -2.05 3.20
C PRO A 182 -16.20 -2.57 3.15
N ALA A 183 -16.79 -2.94 4.29
CA ALA A 183 -18.19 -3.37 4.34
C ALA A 183 -19.15 -2.25 3.91
N ALA A 184 -18.92 -1.02 4.39
CA ALA A 184 -19.69 0.15 3.98
C ALA A 184 -19.50 0.49 2.50
N GLN A 185 -18.27 0.39 1.98
CA GLN A 185 -17.98 0.59 0.56
C GLN A 185 -18.68 -0.47 -0.31
N ALA A 186 -18.62 -1.75 0.07
CA ALA A 186 -19.30 -2.83 -0.63
C ALA A 186 -20.83 -2.67 -0.60
N ALA A 187 -21.40 -2.26 0.55
CA ALA A 187 -22.82 -1.96 0.65
C ALA A 187 -23.23 -0.76 -0.21
N GLY A 188 -22.37 0.27 -0.32
CA GLY A 188 -22.56 1.42 -1.19
C GLY A 188 -22.54 1.05 -2.66
N ALA A 189 -21.57 0.25 -3.09
CA ALA A 189 -21.46 -0.25 -4.46
C ALA A 189 -22.70 -1.06 -4.86
N ARG A 190 -23.13 -2.01 -4.02
CA ARG A 190 -24.36 -2.80 -4.26
C ARG A 190 -25.62 -1.95 -4.40
N ARG A 191 -25.71 -0.84 -3.64
CA ARG A 191 -26.83 0.11 -3.73
C ARG A 191 -26.76 0.97 -4.99
N ALA A 192 -25.57 1.30 -5.47
CA ALA A 192 -25.37 2.03 -6.72
C ALA A 192 -25.73 1.14 -7.92
N ASP A 193 -25.28 -0.10 -7.93
CA ASP A 193 -25.60 -1.08 -8.98
C ASP A 193 -27.10 -1.36 -9.07
N ALA A 194 -27.78 -1.50 -7.92
CA ALA A 194 -29.24 -1.67 -7.86
C ALA A 194 -30.03 -0.44 -8.38
N ARG A 195 -29.42 0.76 -8.41
CA ARG A 195 -30.04 1.98 -8.94
C ARG A 195 -29.76 2.22 -10.43
N LEU A 196 -28.67 1.66 -10.95
CA LEU A 196 -28.26 1.77 -12.35
C LEU A 196 -28.77 0.61 -13.22
N ALA A 197 -29.34 -0.43 -12.60
CA ALA A 197 -30.02 -1.52 -13.28
C ALA A 197 -31.56 -1.34 -13.44
N PRO A 198 -32.08 -0.21 -13.96
CA PRO A 198 -33.29 -0.23 -14.76
C PRO A 198 -32.89 -0.01 -16.22
N LEU A 199 -32.97 -1.08 -17.01
CA LEU A 199 -33.24 -1.21 -18.46
C LEU A 199 -32.64 -2.51 -18.99
#